data_AF-Q4X0I5-F1
#
_entry.id   AF-Q4X0I5-F1
#
_cell.length_a   1.000
_cell.length_b   1.000
_cell.length_c   1.000
_cell.angle_alpha   90.00
_cell.angle_beta   90.00
_cell.angle_gamma   90.00
#
_symmetry.space_group_name_H-M   'P 1'
#
loop_
_entity.id
_entity.type
_entity.pdbx_description
1 polymer ?
#
loop_
_entity_poly.entity_id
_entity_poly.type
_entity_poly.pdbx_seq_one_letter_code
_entity_poly.pdbx_strand_id
1 'polypeptide(L)'
;MADILTQLQTCLDQLATQFYATIGYLSTYHDNSPAIPPPDVPDAAPALAKIPKNSTAPPVPAGAPVPALSQASPPAQNPAHGAAGAGTSVGEGAQTPGPAAGAGADPNLPAPDSPRTFASRQRELARDLIIKEQQIEYLISVLPGIDSSEAEQEKRIRELEGELRQVEEERELKMRELKRLRRTLENVLTAVETGLYGDRELLEKYA
;
A
#
# COMPACT_ATOMS: atom_id res chain seq x y z
N MET A 1 -15.29 9.04 -13.95
CA MET A 1 -15.49 7.78 -14.70
C MET A 1 -14.18 7.07 -15.07
N ALA A 2 -13.05 7.76 -15.28
CA ALA A 2 -11.73 7.12 -15.39
C ALA A 2 -11.20 6.52 -14.05
N ASP A 3 -11.81 6.89 -12.92
CA ASP A 3 -11.33 6.57 -11.58
C ASP A 3 -11.29 5.06 -11.29
N ILE A 4 -12.23 4.26 -11.81
CA ILE A 4 -12.25 2.80 -11.57
C ILE A 4 -11.06 2.11 -12.26
N LEU A 5 -10.72 2.51 -13.49
CA LEU A 5 -9.53 1.99 -14.17
C LEU A 5 -8.24 2.40 -13.45
N THR A 6 -8.17 3.64 -12.96
CA THR A 6 -7.05 4.12 -12.12
C THR A 6 -6.98 3.36 -10.80
N GLN A 7 -8.12 3.04 -10.19
CA GLN A 7 -8.20 2.24 -8.96
C GLN A 7 -7.75 0.80 -9.20
N LEU A 8 -8.14 0.20 -10.33
CA LEU A 8 -7.68 -1.13 -10.74
C LEU A 8 -6.16 -1.16 -10.94
N GLN A 9 -5.61 -0.15 -11.61
CA GLN A 9 -4.16 -0.01 -11.78
C GLN A 9 -3.45 0.12 -10.41
N THR A 10 -3.98 0.94 -9.51
CA THR A 10 -3.44 1.09 -8.15
C THR A 10 -3.52 -0.22 -7.36
N CYS A 11 -4.62 -0.97 -7.52
CA CYS A 11 -4.81 -2.26 -6.86
C CYS A 11 -3.81 -3.31 -7.36
N LEU A 12 -3.57 -3.36 -8.68
CA LEU A 12 -2.59 -4.25 -9.30
C LEU A 12 -1.16 -3.92 -8.86
N ASP A 13 -0.80 -2.63 -8.78
CA ASP A 13 0.51 -2.19 -8.29
C ASP A 13 0.74 -2.55 -6.80
N GLN A 14 -0.29 -2.36 -5.96
CA GLN A 14 -0.28 -2.79 -4.56
C GLN A 14 -0.11 -4.31 -4.45
N LEU A 15 -0.80 -5.09 -5.27
CA LEU A 15 -0.71 -6.55 -5.29
C LEU A 15 0.68 -7.02 -5.73
N ALA A 16 1.28 -6.41 -6.75
CA ALA A 16 2.65 -6.71 -7.16
C ALA A 16 3.66 -6.41 -6.03
N THR A 17 3.51 -5.27 -5.36
CA THR A 17 4.32 -4.90 -4.18
C THR A 17 4.16 -5.91 -3.06
N GLN A 18 2.92 -6.34 -2.80
CA GLN A 18 2.61 -7.33 -1.78
C GLN A 18 3.19 -8.71 -2.10
N PHE A 19 3.19 -9.14 -3.37
CA PHE A 19 3.84 -10.40 -3.76
C PHE A 19 5.33 -10.36 -3.46
N TYR A 20 6.02 -9.29 -3.87
CA TYR A 20 7.44 -9.14 -3.57
C TYR A 20 7.72 -9.10 -2.06
N ALA A 21 6.93 -8.34 -1.30
CA ALA A 21 7.05 -8.27 0.16
C ALA A 21 6.78 -9.62 0.84
N THR A 22 5.80 -10.38 0.35
CA THR A 22 5.44 -11.71 0.88
C THR A 22 6.57 -12.70 0.62
N ILE A 23 7.10 -12.76 -0.60
CA ILE A 23 8.23 -13.62 -0.95
C ILE A 23 9.47 -13.22 -0.15
N GLY A 24 9.74 -11.92 -0.02
CA GLY A 24 10.82 -11.38 0.79
C GLY A 24 10.71 -11.83 2.25
N TYR A 25 9.54 -11.66 2.86
CA TYR A 25 9.28 -12.09 4.24
C TYR A 25 9.45 -13.60 4.43
N LEU A 26 8.90 -14.41 3.53
CA LEU A 26 9.05 -15.86 3.57
C LEU A 26 10.52 -16.28 3.44
N SER A 27 11.30 -15.58 2.62
CA SER A 27 12.72 -15.86 2.42
C SER A 27 13.59 -15.44 3.60
N THR A 28 13.27 -14.34 4.31
CA THR A 28 14.14 -13.81 5.39
C THR A 28 13.79 -14.34 6.78
N TYR A 29 12.52 -14.68 7.04
CA TYR A 29 12.03 -15.02 8.37
C TYR A 29 11.66 -16.51 8.57
N HIS A 30 11.87 -17.38 7.57
CA HIS A 30 11.66 -18.81 7.77
C HIS A 30 12.71 -19.39 8.72
N ASP A 31 12.28 -20.34 9.55
CA ASP A 31 13.19 -21.17 10.33
C ASP A 31 13.70 -22.32 9.45
N ASN A 32 14.98 -22.67 9.59
CA ASN A 32 15.53 -23.81 8.86
C ASN A 32 15.07 -25.07 9.58
N SER A 33 14.15 -25.83 8.99
CA SER A 33 13.82 -27.16 9.52
C SER A 33 15.08 -28.02 9.52
N PRO A 34 15.45 -28.65 10.64
CA PRO A 34 16.49 -29.67 10.63
C PRO A 34 16.14 -30.75 9.61
N ALA A 35 17.09 -31.11 8.75
CA ALA A 35 16.95 -32.27 7.89
C ALA A 35 16.72 -33.49 8.77
N ILE A 36 15.59 -34.18 8.60
CA ILE A 36 15.33 -35.46 9.25
C ILE A 36 16.26 -36.47 8.57
N PRO A 37 17.24 -37.05 9.27
CA PRO A 37 18.10 -38.08 8.68
C PRO A 37 17.22 -39.30 8.32
N PRO A 38 17.38 -39.90 7.13
CA PRO A 38 16.75 -41.18 6.83
C PRO A 38 17.18 -42.23 7.89
N PRO A 39 16.27 -43.09 8.39
CA PRO A 39 16.53 -43.96 9.53
C PRO A 39 17.57 -45.08 9.29
N ASP A 40 18.12 -45.21 8.08
CA ASP A 40 18.87 -46.40 7.66
C ASP A 40 20.20 -46.09 6.93
N VAL A 41 20.79 -44.89 7.14
CA VAL A 41 22.08 -44.52 6.54
C VAL A 41 23.01 -43.93 7.61
N PRO A 42 24.05 -44.67 8.06
CA PRO A 42 24.95 -44.23 9.13
C PRO A 42 25.90 -43.08 8.73
N ASP A 43 25.84 -42.60 7.48
CA ASP A 43 26.68 -41.52 6.92
C ASP A 43 25.85 -40.29 6.48
N ALA A 44 24.66 -40.10 7.09
CA ALA A 44 23.83 -38.94 6.81
C ALA A 44 24.50 -37.64 7.31
N ALA A 45 24.67 -36.69 6.39
CA ALA A 45 25.28 -35.38 6.65
C ALA A 45 24.65 -34.69 7.89
N PRO A 46 25.45 -34.03 8.75
CA PRO A 46 24.97 -33.41 9.97
C PRO A 46 23.87 -32.38 9.67
N ALA A 47 22.88 -32.29 10.56
CA ALA A 47 21.72 -31.41 10.43
C ALA A 47 22.12 -30.02 9.88
N LEU A 48 21.36 -29.54 8.89
CA LEU A 48 21.51 -28.25 8.19
C LEU A 48 21.49 -27.00 9.10
N ALA A 49 21.54 -27.15 10.43
CA ALA A 49 21.62 -26.10 11.44
C ALA A 49 22.90 -25.24 11.36
N LYS A 50 23.77 -25.44 10.37
CA LYS A 50 25.03 -24.68 10.18
C LYS A 50 25.21 -24.07 8.79
N ILE A 51 24.23 -24.10 7.89
CA ILE A 51 24.40 -23.46 6.57
C ILE A 51 24.24 -21.93 6.72
N PRO A 52 25.26 -21.13 6.34
CA PRO A 52 25.17 -19.68 6.37
C PRO A 52 24.13 -19.19 5.36
N LYS A 53 23.31 -18.23 5.78
CA LYS A 53 22.18 -17.69 5.02
C LYS A 53 22.62 -17.11 3.67
N ASN A 54 21.75 -17.26 2.66
CA ASN A 54 21.88 -16.74 1.32
C ASN A 54 22.16 -15.22 1.35
N SER A 55 23.37 -14.85 0.91
CA SER A 55 23.86 -13.48 0.76
C SER A 55 23.25 -12.85 -0.49
N THR A 56 22.13 -12.14 -0.35
CA THR A 56 21.66 -11.21 -1.38
C THR A 56 21.97 -9.79 -0.92
N ALA A 57 23.15 -9.30 -1.26
CA ALA A 57 23.38 -7.86 -1.33
C ALA A 57 22.45 -7.30 -2.42
N PRO A 58 21.76 -6.17 -2.18
CA PRO A 58 21.03 -5.49 -3.25
C PRO A 58 22.02 -5.10 -4.35
N PRO A 59 21.63 -5.09 -5.64
CA PRO A 59 22.52 -4.69 -6.72
C PRO A 59 22.92 -3.22 -6.51
N VAL A 60 24.16 -3.02 -6.06
CA VAL A 60 24.80 -1.70 -6.08
C VAL A 60 25.01 -1.32 -7.55
N PRO A 61 24.61 -0.10 -7.98
CA PRO A 61 24.78 0.34 -9.35
C PRO A 61 26.26 0.32 -9.73
N ALA A 62 26.54 -0.18 -10.94
CA ALA A 62 27.87 -0.37 -11.50
C ALA A 62 28.74 0.89 -11.37
N GLY A 63 29.75 0.89 -10.49
CA GLY A 63 30.62 2.06 -10.37
C GLY A 63 31.75 2.13 -9.33
N ALA A 64 31.97 1.17 -8.40
CA ALA A 64 33.05 1.32 -7.41
C ALA A 64 33.76 0.00 -7.01
N PRO A 65 35.10 0.03 -6.79
CA PRO A 65 35.93 -1.16 -6.62
C PRO A 65 35.96 -1.68 -5.16
N VAL A 66 36.01 -3.00 -5.00
CA VAL A 66 36.18 -3.71 -3.71
C VAL A 66 37.67 -3.93 -3.37
N PRO A 67 38.17 -3.63 -2.15
CA PRO A 67 39.46 -4.10 -1.69
C PRO A 67 39.36 -5.31 -0.74
N ALA A 68 40.31 -6.22 -0.91
CA ALA A 68 40.40 -7.55 -0.32
C ALA A 68 41.01 -7.60 1.11
N LEU A 69 40.52 -8.55 1.91
CA LEU A 69 41.18 -9.45 2.87
C LEU A 69 42.50 -9.02 3.58
N SER A 70 42.56 -9.17 4.91
CA SER A 70 43.83 -9.45 5.64
C SER A 70 43.64 -10.21 6.96
N GLN A 71 44.52 -11.20 7.14
CA GLN A 71 44.62 -12.25 8.16
C GLN A 71 45.67 -11.93 9.27
N ALA A 72 45.45 -12.54 10.45
CA ALA A 72 46.41 -13.19 11.38
C ALA A 72 47.43 -12.40 12.28
N SER A 73 47.36 -12.60 13.62
CA SER A 73 48.35 -13.35 14.49
C SER A 73 48.25 -13.03 16.02
N PRO A 74 48.70 -13.91 16.97
CA PRO A 74 48.40 -13.92 18.44
C PRO A 74 49.59 -13.59 19.42
N PRO A 75 49.40 -13.55 20.77
CA PRO A 75 50.25 -12.81 21.75
C PRO A 75 51.09 -13.63 22.77
N ALA A 76 51.96 -12.97 23.56
CA ALA A 76 52.85 -13.55 24.58
C ALA A 76 52.79 -12.86 25.98
N GLN A 77 52.62 -13.69 27.03
CA GLN A 77 53.24 -13.73 28.40
C GLN A 77 53.26 -12.51 29.38
N ASN A 78 52.38 -12.54 30.42
CA ASN A 78 52.58 -12.61 31.92
C ASN A 78 53.86 -12.08 32.63
N PRO A 79 53.94 -11.88 34.00
CA PRO A 79 52.95 -12.02 35.12
C PRO A 79 53.07 -11.03 36.36
N ALA A 80 52.21 -11.25 37.39
CA ALA A 80 52.48 -11.30 38.86
C ALA A 80 52.18 -10.12 39.85
N HIS A 81 51.72 -10.53 41.06
CA HIS A 81 51.49 -9.86 42.37
C HIS A 81 50.03 -9.40 42.66
N GLY A 82 49.35 -9.69 43.79
CA GLY A 82 49.58 -10.46 45.03
C GLY A 82 48.41 -10.21 46.04
N ALA A 83 48.00 -11.26 46.78
CA ALA A 83 47.37 -11.40 48.13
C ALA A 83 46.65 -10.20 48.83
N ALA A 84 45.60 -10.29 49.66
CA ALA A 84 44.84 -11.36 50.35
C ALA A 84 43.58 -10.74 51.03
N GLY A 85 42.57 -11.53 51.40
CA GLY A 85 41.49 -11.11 52.32
C GLY A 85 40.30 -12.07 52.37
N ALA A 86 40.14 -12.77 53.49
CA ALA A 86 39.26 -13.92 53.70
C ALA A 86 37.78 -13.56 54.02
N GLY A 87 36.85 -14.44 53.62
CA GLY A 87 35.45 -14.44 54.03
C GLY A 87 34.76 -15.77 53.65
N THR A 88 34.44 -16.57 54.65
CA THR A 88 33.91 -17.94 54.55
C THR A 88 32.38 -17.95 54.49
N SER A 89 31.79 -18.58 53.48
CA SER A 89 30.44 -19.17 53.57
C SER A 89 30.28 -20.34 52.58
N VAL A 90 30.14 -21.53 53.16
CA VAL A 90 29.36 -22.71 52.76
C VAL A 90 28.31 -22.38 51.67
N GLY A 91 28.08 -23.10 50.57
CA GLY A 91 28.26 -24.50 50.23
C GLY A 91 27.01 -24.89 49.40
N GLU A 92 27.21 -25.69 48.34
CA GLU A 92 26.20 -26.39 47.53
C GLU A 92 25.46 -25.61 46.42
N GLY A 93 25.51 -26.18 45.21
CA GLY A 93 24.37 -26.11 44.28
C GLY A 93 24.61 -25.54 42.88
N ALA A 94 25.24 -26.35 42.03
CA ALA A 94 24.98 -26.46 40.59
C ALA A 94 25.07 -25.20 39.68
N GLN A 95 26.15 -25.21 38.90
CA GLN A 95 26.33 -24.48 37.65
C GLN A 95 25.28 -24.88 36.61
N THR A 96 24.72 -23.90 35.90
CA THR A 96 24.19 -24.07 34.54
C THR A 96 24.56 -22.82 33.73
N PRO A 97 25.55 -22.89 32.82
CA PRO A 97 25.85 -21.78 31.91
C PRO A 97 24.83 -21.80 30.76
N GLY A 98 24.18 -20.65 30.51
CA GLY A 98 23.29 -20.48 29.36
C GLY A 98 24.04 -20.67 28.02
N PRO A 99 23.41 -21.24 26.99
CA PRO A 99 24.04 -21.34 25.69
C PRO A 99 24.00 -19.98 25.01
N ALA A 100 25.18 -19.37 24.96
CA ALA A 100 25.77 -18.73 23.79
C ALA A 100 24.79 -18.05 22.83
N ALA A 101 24.74 -16.72 22.93
CA ALA A 101 24.40 -15.84 21.83
C ALA A 101 25.11 -16.31 20.54
N GLY A 102 24.32 -16.62 19.52
CA GLY A 102 24.80 -17.02 18.20
C GLY A 102 25.67 -15.94 17.60
N ALA A 103 26.98 -16.18 17.60
CA ALA A 103 27.97 -15.41 16.89
C ALA A 103 27.71 -15.51 15.37
N GLY A 104 27.48 -14.36 14.72
CA GLY A 104 27.42 -14.26 13.26
C GLY A 104 26.13 -13.69 12.66
N ALA A 105 25.21 -13.14 13.45
CA ALA A 105 24.09 -12.39 12.90
C ALA A 105 24.61 -11.08 12.28
N ASP A 106 24.56 -10.97 10.95
CA ASP A 106 24.70 -9.70 10.27
C ASP A 106 23.72 -8.71 10.93
N PRO A 107 24.17 -7.56 11.47
CA PRO A 107 23.31 -6.65 12.23
C PRO A 107 22.19 -6.03 11.39
N ASN A 108 22.23 -6.25 10.08
CA ASN A 108 21.26 -5.74 9.13
C ASN A 108 20.18 -6.77 8.73
N LEU A 109 20.27 -8.03 9.19
CA LEU A 109 19.23 -9.02 8.95
C LEU A 109 18.36 -9.22 10.20
N PRO A 110 17.03 -9.19 10.05
CA PRO A 110 16.13 -9.42 11.17
C PRO A 110 16.26 -10.87 11.67
N ALA A 111 16.09 -11.06 12.98
CA ALA A 111 16.07 -12.38 13.58
C ALA A 111 14.90 -13.20 12.99
N PRO A 112 15.07 -14.52 12.75
CA PRO A 112 13.97 -15.38 12.32
C PRO A 112 12.80 -15.30 13.29
N ASP A 113 11.58 -15.30 12.75
CA ASP A 113 10.38 -15.31 13.58
C ASP A 113 10.18 -16.70 14.21
N SER A 114 9.56 -16.76 15.38
CA SER A 114 9.16 -18.05 15.96
C SER A 114 8.25 -18.80 14.97
N PRO A 115 8.28 -20.15 14.91
CA PRO A 115 7.50 -20.91 13.93
C PRO A 115 5.99 -20.63 14.02
N ARG A 116 5.49 -20.34 15.23
CA ARG A 116 4.09 -19.93 15.45
C ARG A 116 3.80 -18.54 14.88
N THR A 117 4.70 -17.59 15.08
CA THR A 117 4.59 -16.23 14.52
C THR A 117 4.63 -16.29 13.00
N PHE A 118 5.63 -16.98 12.43
CA PHE A 118 5.78 -17.15 10.99
C PHE A 118 4.55 -17.79 10.36
N ALA A 119 4.03 -18.87 10.93
CA ALA A 119 2.81 -19.53 10.43
C ALA A 119 1.54 -18.65 10.59
N SER A 120 1.49 -17.75 11.58
CA SER A 120 0.41 -16.78 11.71
C SER A 120 0.51 -15.70 10.63
N ARG A 121 1.72 -15.17 10.41
CA ARG A 121 2.02 -14.15 9.40
C ARG A 121 1.81 -14.66 7.99
N GLN A 122 2.23 -15.89 7.70
CA GLN A 122 1.96 -16.54 6.42
C GLN A 122 0.46 -16.63 6.12
N ARG A 123 -0.36 -16.97 7.12
CA ARG A 123 -1.83 -17.00 6.96
C ARG A 123 -2.42 -15.59 6.79
N GLU A 124 -1.89 -14.59 7.49
CA GLU A 124 -2.29 -13.19 7.36
C GLU A 124 -1.98 -12.67 5.94
N LEU A 125 -0.77 -12.90 5.45
CA LEU A 125 -0.34 -12.53 4.09
C LEU A 125 -1.17 -13.24 3.02
N ALA A 126 -1.41 -14.55 3.17
CA ALA A 126 -2.25 -15.31 2.25
C ALA A 126 -3.70 -14.80 2.23
N ARG A 127 -4.25 -14.45 3.41
CA ARG A 127 -5.60 -13.88 3.51
C ARG A 127 -5.67 -12.53 2.79
N ASP A 128 -4.68 -11.67 3.01
CA ASP A 128 -4.65 -10.34 2.40
C ASP A 128 -4.55 -10.42 0.87
N LEU A 129 -3.74 -11.35 0.34
CA LEU A 129 -3.69 -11.64 -1.10
C LEU A 129 -5.05 -12.07 -1.66
N ILE A 130 -5.76 -12.97 -0.98
CA ILE A 130 -7.09 -13.43 -1.42
C ILE A 130 -8.10 -12.27 -1.40
N ILE A 131 -8.07 -11.43 -0.36
CA ILE A 131 -8.95 -10.26 -0.26
C ILE A 131 -8.66 -9.26 -1.39
N LYS A 132 -7.38 -9.05 -1.73
CA LYS A 132 -6.98 -8.20 -2.87
C LYS A 132 -7.44 -8.76 -4.20
N GLU A 133 -7.33 -10.07 -4.42
CA GLU A 133 -7.86 -10.73 -5.61
C GLU A 133 -9.38 -10.52 -5.72
N GLN A 134 -10.12 -10.72 -4.62
CA GLN A 134 -11.57 -10.46 -4.58
C GLN A 134 -11.91 -9.00 -4.85
N GLN A 135 -11.09 -8.07 -4.33
CA GLN A 135 -11.24 -6.65 -4.64
C GLN A 135 -11.06 -6.38 -6.13
N ILE A 136 -10.07 -7.00 -6.78
CA ILE A 136 -9.84 -6.88 -8.23
C ILE A 136 -11.02 -7.46 -9.02
N GLU A 137 -11.49 -8.66 -8.67
CA GLU A 137 -12.66 -9.28 -9.30
C GLU A 137 -13.91 -8.38 -9.17
N TYR A 138 -14.13 -7.82 -7.99
CA TYR A 138 -15.23 -6.88 -7.77
C TYR A 138 -15.07 -5.62 -8.64
N LEU A 139 -13.89 -5.01 -8.67
CA LEU A 139 -13.63 -3.83 -9.51
C LEU A 139 -13.88 -4.13 -10.99
N ILE A 140 -13.45 -5.31 -11.46
CA ILE A 140 -13.70 -5.76 -12.84
C ILE A 140 -15.20 -5.90 -13.10
N SER A 141 -15.95 -6.49 -12.16
CA SER A 141 -17.41 -6.66 -12.31
C SER A 141 -18.18 -5.34 -12.33
N VAL A 142 -17.61 -4.27 -11.76
CA VAL A 142 -18.24 -2.93 -11.70
C VAL A 142 -17.72 -2.02 -12.83
N LEU A 143 -16.86 -2.51 -13.72
CA LEU A 143 -16.37 -1.71 -14.84
C LEU A 143 -17.54 -1.27 -15.74
N PRO A 144 -17.77 0.05 -15.87
CA PRO A 144 -18.86 0.54 -16.69
C PRO A 144 -18.59 0.20 -18.15
N GLY A 145 -19.55 -0.48 -18.79
CA GLY A 145 -19.45 -0.88 -20.19
C GLY A 145 -18.67 -2.17 -20.45
N ILE A 146 -18.38 -2.98 -19.43
CA ILE A 146 -17.76 -4.30 -19.64
C ILE A 146 -18.64 -5.25 -20.46
N ASP A 147 -19.97 -5.11 -20.33
CA ASP A 147 -20.94 -5.97 -21.01
C ASP A 147 -21.46 -5.38 -22.34
N SER A 148 -21.13 -4.13 -22.67
CA SER A 148 -21.65 -3.48 -23.88
C SER A 148 -20.63 -3.49 -25.00
N SER A 149 -21.08 -3.86 -26.19
CA SER A 149 -20.23 -3.78 -27.39
C SER A 149 -19.95 -2.34 -27.77
N GLU A 150 -18.82 -2.08 -28.43
CA GLU A 150 -18.47 -0.74 -28.93
C GLU A 150 -19.58 -0.15 -29.82
N ALA A 151 -20.22 -0.98 -30.65
CA ALA A 151 -21.33 -0.58 -31.50
C ALA A 151 -22.58 -0.17 -30.69
N GLU A 152 -22.91 -0.87 -29.60
CA GLU A 152 -23.99 -0.48 -28.69
C GLU A 152 -23.65 0.79 -27.92
N GLN A 153 -22.41 0.94 -27.47
CA GLN A 153 -21.93 2.16 -26.83
C GLN A 153 -22.02 3.34 -27.78
N GLU A 154 -21.56 3.20 -29.02
CA GLU A 154 -21.64 4.24 -30.05
C GLU A 154 -23.10 4.59 -30.38
N LYS A 155 -23.96 3.58 -30.56
CA LYS A 155 -25.39 3.80 -30.78
C LYS A 155 -26.01 4.55 -29.61
N ARG A 156 -25.67 4.17 -28.37
CA ARG A 156 -26.16 4.85 -27.16
C ARG A 156 -25.66 6.28 -27.08
N ILE A 157 -24.41 6.54 -27.44
CA ILE A 157 -23.86 7.90 -27.52
C ILE A 157 -24.64 8.73 -28.53
N ARG A 158 -24.89 8.19 -29.74
CA ARG A 158 -25.62 8.90 -30.80
C ARG A 158 -27.09 9.17 -30.43
N GLU A 159 -27.73 8.24 -29.72
CA GLU A 159 -29.07 8.44 -29.14
C GLU A 159 -29.03 9.57 -28.09
N LEU A 160 -28.09 9.53 -27.15
CA LEU A 160 -27.93 10.54 -26.09
C LEU A 160 -27.60 11.93 -26.65
N GLU A 161 -26.79 12.02 -27.71
CA GLU A 161 -26.52 13.28 -28.42
C GLU A 161 -27.81 13.85 -29.05
N GLY A 162 -28.65 12.98 -29.61
CA GLY A 162 -29.96 13.36 -30.14
C GLY A 162 -30.90 13.87 -29.04
N GLU A 163 -30.98 13.15 -27.92
CA GLU A 163 -31.76 13.55 -26.74
C GLU A 163 -31.26 14.89 -26.15
N LEU A 164 -29.95 15.05 -25.99
CA LEU A 164 -29.33 16.29 -25.51
C LEU A 164 -29.70 17.48 -26.40
N ARG A 165 -29.65 17.30 -27.72
CA ARG A 165 -30.02 18.36 -28.66
C ARG A 165 -31.48 18.78 -28.51
N GLN A 166 -32.40 17.83 -28.35
CA GLN A 166 -33.82 18.13 -28.11
C GLN A 166 -34.02 18.90 -26.80
N VAL A 167 -33.39 18.43 -25.71
CA VAL A 167 -33.45 19.11 -24.41
C VAL A 167 -32.85 20.52 -24.48
N GLU A 168 -31.76 20.71 -25.25
CA GLU A 168 -31.18 22.04 -25.48
C GLU A 168 -32.10 22.97 -26.27
N GLU A 169 -32.78 22.48 -27.31
CA GLU A 169 -33.76 23.25 -28.09
C GLU A 169 -34.96 23.66 -27.22
N GLU A 170 -35.48 22.75 -26.39
CA GLU A 170 -36.54 23.04 -25.41
C GLU A 170 -36.08 24.09 -24.39
N ARG A 171 -34.86 23.94 -23.85
CA ARG A 171 -34.25 24.91 -22.93
C ARG A 171 -34.15 26.28 -23.60
N GLU A 172 -33.77 26.35 -24.87
CA GLU A 172 -33.66 27.61 -25.59
C GLU A 172 -35.03 28.28 -25.79
N LEU A 173 -36.06 27.51 -26.18
CA LEU A 173 -37.43 28.02 -26.30
C LEU A 173 -37.96 28.56 -24.97
N LYS A 174 -37.80 27.79 -23.88
CA LYS A 174 -38.18 28.24 -22.54
C LYS A 174 -37.43 29.49 -22.11
N MET A 175 -36.16 29.61 -22.46
CA MET A 175 -35.37 30.81 -22.19
C MET A 175 -35.85 32.02 -23.00
N ARG A 176 -36.30 31.82 -24.26
CA ARG A 176 -36.90 32.90 -25.08
C ARG A 176 -38.24 33.35 -24.52
N GLU A 177 -39.09 32.42 -24.09
CA GLU A 177 -40.35 32.71 -23.40
C GLU A 177 -40.07 33.53 -22.13
N LEU A 178 -39.15 33.06 -21.28
CA LEU A 178 -38.76 33.77 -20.05
C LEU A 178 -38.25 35.18 -20.37
N LYS A 179 -37.39 35.36 -21.39
CA LYS A 179 -36.93 36.69 -21.82
C LYS A 179 -38.08 37.59 -22.26
N ARG A 180 -39.10 37.05 -22.94
CA ARG A 180 -40.29 37.80 -23.35
C ARG A 180 -41.13 38.22 -22.14
N LEU A 181 -41.41 37.28 -21.23
CA LEU A 181 -42.14 37.57 -19.99
C LEU A 181 -41.39 38.59 -19.13
N ARG A 182 -40.07 38.48 -19.03
CA ARG A 182 -39.20 39.44 -18.33
C ARG A 182 -39.35 40.84 -18.90
N ARG A 183 -39.30 41.01 -20.23
CA ARG A 183 -39.51 42.32 -20.89
C ARG A 183 -40.91 42.87 -20.65
N THR A 184 -41.95 42.03 -20.69
CA THR A 184 -43.31 42.47 -20.36
C THR A 184 -43.40 42.97 -18.92
N LEU A 185 -42.79 42.26 -17.97
CA LEU A 185 -42.74 42.65 -16.56
C LEU A 185 -41.93 43.94 -16.36
N GLU A 186 -40.80 44.10 -17.05
CA GLU A 186 -40.02 45.35 -17.05
C GLU A 186 -40.82 46.54 -17.59
N ASN A 187 -41.60 46.35 -18.66
CA ASN A 187 -42.45 47.40 -19.22
C ASN A 187 -43.58 47.80 -18.26
N VAL A 188 -44.23 46.83 -17.61
CA VAL A 188 -45.26 47.10 -16.60
C VAL A 188 -44.66 47.80 -15.39
N LEU A 189 -43.49 47.35 -14.91
CA LEU A 189 -42.77 48.00 -13.81
C LEU A 189 -42.44 49.46 -14.16
N THR A 190 -41.93 49.72 -15.37
CA THR A 190 -41.61 51.08 -15.85
C THR A 190 -42.86 51.97 -15.98
N ALA A 191 -43.99 51.41 -16.44
CA ALA A 191 -45.25 52.15 -16.53
C ALA A 191 -45.83 52.48 -15.13
N VAL A 192 -45.72 51.55 -14.19
CA VAL A 192 -46.11 51.79 -12.78
C VAL A 192 -45.19 52.80 -12.12
N GLU A 193 -43.89 52.72 -12.39
CA GLU A 193 -42.89 53.67 -11.91
C GLU A 193 -43.16 55.09 -12.43
N THR A 194 -43.37 55.25 -13.73
CA THR A 194 -43.70 56.55 -14.34
C THR A 194 -45.06 57.08 -13.93
N GLY A 195 -46.07 56.22 -13.71
CA GLY A 195 -47.36 56.62 -13.15
C GLY A 195 -47.26 57.11 -11.70
N LEU A 196 -46.54 56.40 -10.84
CA LEU A 196 -46.36 56.77 -9.44
C LEU A 196 -45.52 58.04 -9.27
N TYR A 197 -44.44 58.21 -10.05
CA TYR A 197 -43.63 59.42 -10.01
C TYR A 197 -44.31 60.60 -10.73
N GLY A 198 -45.02 60.35 -11.84
CA GLY A 198 -45.75 61.38 -12.58
C GLY A 198 -46.93 61.95 -11.79
N ASP A 199 -47.72 61.09 -11.11
CA ASP A 199 -48.78 61.56 -10.21
C ASP A 199 -48.20 62.31 -9.01
N ARG A 200 -47.02 61.92 -8.53
CA ARG A 200 -46.35 62.63 -7.42
C ARG A 200 -45.84 64.01 -7.83
N GLU A 201 -45.23 64.16 -9.01
CA GLU A 201 -44.80 65.47 -9.52
C GLU A 201 -45.98 66.39 -9.88
N LEU A 202 -47.09 65.83 -10.37
CA LEU A 202 -48.31 66.61 -10.62
C LEU A 202 -48.99 67.04 -9.32
N LEU A 203 -49.04 66.16 -8.30
CA LEU A 203 -49.54 66.54 -6.98
C LEU A 203 -48.64 67.58 -6.30
N GLU A 204 -47.31 67.54 -6.49
CA GLU A 204 -46.38 68.55 -5.96
C GLU A 204 -46.40 69.88 -6.74
N LYS A 205 -46.87 69.91 -8.00
CA LYS A 205 -47.03 71.16 -8.77
C LYS A 205 -48.36 71.89 -8.55
N TYR A 206 -49.37 71.21 -8.02
CA TYR A 206 -50.71 71.76 -7.81
C TYR A 206 -51.15 71.81 -6.33
N ALA A 207 -50.25 71.51 -5.38
CA ALA A 207 -50.41 71.74 -3.95
C ALA A 207 -49.59 72.96 -3.51
#